data_AF-A0A7S0QUL5-F1
#
_entry.id   AF-A0A7S0QUL5-F1
#
_cell.length_a   1.000
_cell.length_b   1.000
_cell.length_c   1.000
_cell.angle_alpha   90.00
_cell.angle_beta   90.00
_cell.angle_gamma   90.00
#
_symmetry.space_group_name_H-M   'P 1'
#
loop_
_entity.id
_entity.type
_entity.pdbx_description
1 polymer ?
#
loop_
_entity_poly.entity_id
_entity_poly.type
_entity_poly.pdbx_seq_one_letter_code
_entity_poly.pdbx_strand_id
1 'polypeptide(L)'
;LEMATKTERKSVIGALSKRKGDWLRLLSDQQISNLADHVKIKAVPAHTTVFSEGEDSTLSLWVLLKGSVQVRIREANGKGKGTHVLLTTHTAGTTFGDTTFFSAGRKNPTS
;
A
#
# COMPACT_ATOMS: atom_id res chain seq x y z
N LEU A 1 3.71 -13.89 9.86
CA LEU A 1 2.67 -13.46 8.91
C LEU A 1 1.63 -14.56 8.88
N GLU A 2 0.50 -14.37 9.55
CA GLU A 2 -0.60 -15.34 9.60
C GLU A 2 -1.57 -15.14 8.42
N MET A 3 -2.26 -16.21 8.01
CA MET A 3 -3.34 -16.13 7.03
C MET A 3 -4.56 -15.45 7.66
N ALA A 4 -5.30 -14.66 6.87
CA ALA A 4 -6.46 -13.93 7.35
C ALA A 4 -7.57 -14.87 7.85
N THR A 5 -8.05 -14.63 9.07
CA THR A 5 -9.27 -15.27 9.60
C THR A 5 -10.51 -14.89 8.79
N LYS A 6 -11.62 -15.62 8.94
CA LYS A 6 -12.88 -15.35 8.19
C LYS A 6 -13.40 -13.91 8.37
N THR A 7 -13.23 -13.35 9.57
CA THR A 7 -13.61 -11.96 9.90
C THR A 7 -12.70 -10.96 9.20
N GLU A 8 -11.40 -11.22 9.25
CA GLU A 8 -10.38 -10.41 8.59
C GLU A 8 -10.52 -10.41 7.06
N ARG A 9 -10.81 -11.57 6.46
CA ARG A 9 -11.13 -11.70 5.04
C ARG A 9 -12.28 -10.79 4.64
N LYS A 10 -13.36 -10.75 5.43
CA LYS A 10 -14.51 -9.86 5.18
C LYS A 10 -14.09 -8.39 5.21
N SER A 11 -13.24 -8.00 6.14
CA SER A 11 -12.69 -6.64 6.20
C SER A 11 -11.82 -6.31 5.00
N VAL A 12 -10.98 -7.24 4.54
CA VAL A 12 -10.14 -7.08 3.35
C VAL A 12 -10.99 -6.91 2.11
N ILE A 13 -11.99 -7.78 1.89
CA ILE A 13 -12.94 -7.65 0.78
C ILE A 13 -13.64 -6.29 0.86
N GLY A 14 -14.18 -5.93 2.02
CA GLY A 14 -14.85 -4.63 2.21
C GLY A 14 -13.94 -3.43 1.92
N ALA A 15 -12.63 -3.53 2.13
CA ALA A 15 -11.68 -2.49 1.76
C ALA A 15 -11.39 -2.48 0.26
N LEU A 16 -11.11 -3.64 -0.35
CA LEU A 16 -10.82 -3.79 -1.78
C LEU A 16 -12.02 -3.42 -2.67
N SER A 17 -13.24 -3.81 -2.27
CA SER A 17 -14.48 -3.52 -3.00
C SER A 17 -14.82 -2.04 -3.06
N LYS A 18 -14.18 -1.17 -2.26
CA LYS A 18 -14.29 0.28 -2.41
C LYS A 18 -13.57 0.81 -3.64
N ARG A 19 -12.68 0.01 -4.26
CA ARG A 19 -11.99 0.29 -5.52
C ARG A 19 -11.38 1.69 -5.59
N LYS A 20 -10.76 2.13 -4.48
CA LYS A 20 -10.15 3.46 -4.37
C LYS A 20 -8.83 3.57 -5.12
N GLY A 21 -8.13 2.46 -5.39
CA GLY A 21 -6.99 2.41 -6.29
C GLY A 21 -7.45 2.15 -7.72
N ASP A 22 -6.85 2.82 -8.71
CA ASP A 22 -7.31 2.72 -10.10
C ASP A 22 -7.21 1.30 -10.67
N TRP A 23 -6.16 0.56 -10.33
CA TRP A 23 -5.99 -0.83 -10.75
C TRP A 23 -7.06 -1.77 -10.18
N LEU A 24 -7.67 -1.45 -9.02
CA LEU A 24 -8.79 -2.22 -8.47
C LEU A 24 -10.08 -2.04 -9.26
N ARG A 25 -10.23 -0.92 -9.99
CA ARG A 25 -11.42 -0.67 -10.81
C ARG A 25 -11.52 -1.61 -12.00
N LEU A 26 -10.39 -2.18 -12.41
CA LEU A 26 -10.28 -3.14 -13.50
C LEU A 26 -10.63 -4.57 -13.10
N LEU A 27 -10.77 -4.84 -11.80
CA LEU A 27 -11.06 -6.18 -11.28
C LEU A 27 -12.56 -6.40 -11.11
N SER A 28 -13.01 -7.59 -11.47
CA SER A 28 -14.35 -8.09 -11.14
C SER A 28 -14.47 -8.38 -9.64
N ASP A 29 -15.71 -8.49 -9.14
CA ASP A 29 -15.93 -8.83 -7.73
C ASP A 29 -15.36 -10.21 -7.36
N GLN A 30 -15.38 -11.16 -8.31
CA GLN A 30 -14.74 -12.47 -8.13
C GLN A 30 -13.23 -12.32 -8.02
N GLN A 31 -12.60 -11.49 -8.86
CA GLN A 31 -11.16 -11.23 -8.79
C GLN A 31 -10.77 -10.52 -7.48
N ILE A 32 -11.60 -9.59 -6.99
CA ILE A 32 -11.42 -8.96 -5.67
C ILE A 32 -11.51 -9.98 -4.55
N SER A 33 -12.51 -10.88 -4.61
CA SER A 33 -12.66 -11.96 -3.63
C SER A 33 -11.45 -12.88 -3.62
N ASN A 34 -10.98 -13.31 -4.80
CA ASN A 34 -9.79 -14.15 -4.93
C ASN A 34 -8.53 -13.43 -4.43
N LEU A 35 -8.38 -12.14 -4.73
CA LEU A 35 -7.25 -11.35 -4.25
C LEU A 35 -7.21 -11.29 -2.72
N ALA A 36 -8.38 -11.16 -2.07
CA ALA A 36 -8.47 -11.14 -0.62
C ALA A 36 -7.92 -12.41 0.05
N ASP A 37 -7.95 -13.55 -0.64
CA ASP A 37 -7.39 -14.83 -0.14
C ASP A 37 -5.85 -14.84 -0.10
N HIS A 38 -5.20 -13.94 -0.85
CA HIS A 38 -3.74 -13.82 -0.91
C HIS A 38 -3.19 -12.67 -0.06
N VAL A 39 -4.06 -11.85 0.54
CA VAL A 39 -3.64 -10.72 1.38
C VAL A 39 -3.16 -11.21 2.74
N LYS A 40 -1.99 -10.73 3.15
CA LYS A 40 -1.48 -10.91 4.51
C LYS A 40 -1.78 -9.66 5.33
N ILE A 41 -2.32 -9.84 6.54
CA ILE A 41 -2.62 -8.72 7.43
C ILE A 41 -1.41 -8.40 8.29
N LYS A 42 -1.13 -7.11 8.43
CA LYS A 42 -0.08 -6.58 9.29
C LYS A 42 -0.66 -5.46 10.15
N ALA A 43 -0.57 -5.63 11.46
CA ALA A 43 -0.80 -4.53 12.40
C ALA A 43 0.50 -3.71 12.53
N VAL A 44 0.36 -2.38 12.48
CA VAL A 44 1.48 -1.45 12.59
C VAL A 44 1.15 -0.43 13.68
N PRO A 45 2.01 -0.25 14.71
CA PRO A 45 1.79 0.76 15.73
C PRO A 45 1.77 2.18 15.14
N ALA A 46 1.09 3.10 15.84
CA ALA A 46 1.14 4.51 15.49
C ALA A 46 2.59 5.03 15.49
N HIS A 47 2.87 6.03 14.66
CA HIS A 47 4.20 6.65 14.53
C HIS A 47 5.31 5.71 14.02
N THR A 48 4.95 4.57 13.43
CA THR A 48 5.92 3.66 12.80
C THR A 48 6.01 3.94 11.30
N THR A 49 7.24 3.97 10.77
CA THR A 49 7.50 4.03 9.33
C THR A 49 7.13 2.69 8.69
N VAL A 50 6.21 2.70 7.72
CA VAL A 50 5.78 1.48 7.00
C VAL A 50 6.81 1.06 5.95
N PHE A 51 7.36 2.03 5.22
CA PHE A 51 8.47 1.88 4.28
C PHE A 51 9.14 3.25 4.08
N SER A 52 10.40 3.25 3.63
CA SER A 52 11.15 4.47 3.31
C SER A 52 11.35 4.62 1.79
N GLU A 53 11.51 5.86 1.33
CA GLU A 53 11.91 6.12 -0.06
C GLU A 53 13.30 5.51 -0.34
N GLY A 54 13.44 4.82 -1.47
CA GLY A 54 14.69 4.15 -1.87
C GLY A 54 14.94 2.81 -1.19
N GLU A 55 14.02 2.33 -0.34
CA GLU A 55 14.11 1.00 0.26
C GLU A 55 13.69 -0.08 -0.76
N ASP A 56 14.68 -0.83 -1.28
CA ASP A 56 14.48 -1.91 -2.27
C ASP A 56 13.64 -3.09 -1.74
N SER A 57 13.53 -3.24 -0.42
CA SER A 57 13.09 -4.48 0.23
C SER A 57 11.58 -4.73 0.26
N THR A 58 10.72 -3.87 -0.30
CA THR A 58 9.27 -4.14 -0.25
C THR A 58 8.54 -3.78 -1.53
N LEU A 59 8.60 -4.70 -2.50
CA LEU A 59 7.61 -4.83 -3.58
C LEU A 59 6.27 -5.30 -3.02
N SER A 60 5.62 -4.45 -2.22
CA SER A 60 4.36 -4.76 -1.58
C SER A 60 3.34 -3.68 -1.88
N LEU A 61 2.18 -4.12 -2.33
CA LEU A 61 1.01 -3.28 -2.45
C LEU A 61 0.21 -3.37 -1.15
N TRP A 62 -0.14 -2.21 -0.60
CA TRP A 62 -0.84 -2.12 0.68
C TRP A 62 -2.28 -1.68 0.48
N VAL A 63 -3.16 -2.24 1.32
CA VAL A 63 -4.55 -1.80 1.50
C VAL A 63 -4.70 -1.41 2.96
N LEU A 64 -5.12 -0.18 3.22
CA LEU A 64 -5.31 0.30 4.59
C LEU A 64 -6.67 -0.16 5.12
N LEU A 65 -6.70 -1.07 6.09
CA LEU A 65 -7.95 -1.54 6.69
C LEU A 65 -8.50 -0.59 7.76
N LYS A 66 -7.62 -0.01 8.59
CA LYS A 66 -7.96 0.88 9.70
C LYS A 66 -6.83 1.89 9.94
N GLY A 67 -7.18 3.08 10.45
CA GLY A 67 -6.23 4.15 10.78
C GLY A 67 -5.95 5.07 9.59
N SER A 68 -4.80 5.74 9.64
CA SER A 68 -4.30 6.63 8.60
C SER A 68 -2.80 6.43 8.37
N VAL A 69 -2.36 6.67 7.15
CA VAL A 69 -0.94 6.63 6.75
C VAL A 69 -0.61 7.96 6.09
N GLN A 70 0.49 8.58 6.50
CA GLN A 70 0.98 9.84 5.94
C GLN A 70 2.16 9.55 5.03
N VAL A 71 2.08 10.00 3.78
CA VAL A 71 3.19 9.92 2.82
C VAL A 71 3.95 11.23 2.88
N ARG A 72 5.23 11.15 3.21
CA ARG A 72 6.12 12.31 3.28
C ARG A 72 7.30 12.09 2.36
N ILE A 73 7.69 13.12 1.62
CA ILE A 73 8.91 13.14 0.80
C ILE A 73 9.96 14.01 1.49
N ARG A 74 11.23 13.70 1.28
CA ARG A 74 12.33 14.53 1.78
C ARG A 74 12.78 15.48 0.68
N GLU A 75 12.45 16.75 0.81
CA GLU A 75 12.93 17.77 -0.13
C GLU A 75 14.31 18.28 0.28
N ALA A 76 15.23 18.38 -0.68
CA ALA A 76 16.55 18.95 -0.48
C ALA A 76 16.49 20.48 -0.60
N ASN A 77 16.28 21.15 0.51
CA ASN A 77 16.23 22.60 0.60
C ASN A 77 17.65 23.20 0.70
N GLY A 78 18.48 23.03 -0.33
CA GLY A 78 19.72 23.79 -0.67
C GLY A 78 20.83 23.97 0.40
N LYS A 79 20.59 23.60 1.66
CA LYS A 79 21.38 23.89 2.86
C LYS A 79 21.68 22.62 3.67
N GLY A 80 21.61 21.44 3.03
CA GLY A 80 21.96 20.14 3.64
C GLY A 80 20.95 19.58 4.66
N LYS A 81 20.02 20.38 5.19
CA LYS A 81 18.94 19.89 6.09
C LYS A 81 17.65 19.65 5.30
N GLY A 82 17.52 18.46 4.71
CA GLY A 82 16.29 18.06 4.02
C GLY A 82 15.05 18.14 4.92
N THR A 83 13.96 18.72 4.43
CA THR A 83 12.69 18.86 5.17
C THR A 83 11.69 17.80 4.68
N HIS A 84 10.95 17.19 5.60
CA HIS A 84 9.87 16.28 5.24
C HIS A 84 8.59 17.06 4.91
N VAL A 85 8.11 16.96 3.68
CA VAL A 85 6.85 17.57 3.22
C VAL A 85 5.77 16.50 3.16
N LEU A 86 4.60 16.77 3.73
CA LEU A 86 3.43 15.87 3.63
C LEU A 86 2.84 15.96 2.23
N LEU A 87 2.91 14.86 1.49
CA LEU A 87 2.36 14.77 0.14
C LEU A 87 0.87 14.41 0.18
N THR A 88 0.52 13.39 0.97
CA THR A 88 -0.87 12.91 1.08
C THR A 88 -1.10 12.14 2.38
N THR A 89 -2.37 12.00 2.76
CA THR A 89 -2.82 11.14 3.85
C THR A 89 -3.81 10.11 3.33
N HIS A 90 -3.45 8.84 3.48
CA HIS A 90 -4.29 7.69 3.18
C HIS A 90 -5.17 7.34 4.38
N THR A 91 -6.40 6.92 4.11
CA THR A 91 -7.40 6.49 5.10
C THR A 91 -7.96 5.11 4.76
N ALA A 92 -8.75 4.52 5.65
CA ALA A 92 -9.29 3.18 5.46
C ALA A 92 -9.96 2.98 4.07
N GLY A 93 -9.62 1.85 3.44
CA GLY A 93 -10.03 1.46 2.08
C GLY A 93 -9.18 2.04 0.96
N THR A 94 -8.18 2.87 1.24
CA THR A 94 -7.23 3.34 0.21
C THR A 94 -6.07 2.36 0.04
N THR A 95 -5.45 2.41 -1.13
CA THR A 95 -4.23 1.64 -1.46
C THR A 95 -3.03 2.57 -1.56
N PHE A 96 -1.84 2.03 -1.32
CA PHE A 96 -0.57 2.73 -1.52
C PHE A 96 0.57 1.75 -1.83
N GLY A 97 1.68 2.27 -2.36
CA GLY A 97 2.84 1.47 -2.81
C GLY A 97 2.70 0.91 -4.24
N ASP A 98 1.61 1.25 -4.93
CA ASP A 98 1.31 0.85 -6.30
C ASP A 98 2.35 1.33 -7.31
N THR A 99 2.86 2.57 -7.18
CA THR A 99 3.89 3.09 -8.10
C THR A 99 5.17 2.25 -8.05
N THR A 100 5.67 1.94 -6.85
CA THR A 100 6.87 1.11 -6.67
C THR A 100 6.63 -0.31 -7.16
N PHE A 101 5.47 -0.90 -6.85
CA PHE A 101 5.12 -2.25 -7.26
C PHE A 101 5.04 -2.39 -8.80
N PHE A 102 4.31 -1.51 -9.48
CA PHE A 102 4.15 -1.58 -10.94
C PHE A 102 5.38 -1.10 -11.71
N SER A 103 6.18 -0.18 -11.17
CA SER A 103 7.42 0.27 -11.81
C SER A 103 8.55 -0.76 -11.69
N ALA A 104 8.63 -1.50 -10.58
CA ALA A 104 9.56 -2.62 -10.44
C ALA A 104 9.24 -3.76 -11.42
N GLY A 105 7.96 -4.06 -11.66
CA GLY A 105 7.54 -5.01 -12.69
C GLY A 105 7.99 -4.63 -14.10
N ARG A 106 8.23 -3.34 -14.38
CA ARG A 106 8.75 -2.84 -15.66
C ARG A 106 10.28 -2.86 -15.76
N LYS A 107 11.02 -3.09 -14.67
CA LYS A 107 12.49 -3.21 -14.71
C LYS A 107 12.98 -4.61 -15.14
N ASN A 108 12.08 -5.56 -15.39
CA ASN A 108 12.42 -6.90 -15.91
C ASN A 108 11.90 -7.21 -17.35
N PRO A 109 12.27 -6.45 -18.40
CA PRO A 109 12.01 -6.86 -19.78
C PRO A 109 13.22 -7.44 -20.54
N THR A 110 14.37 -7.70 -19.89
CA THR A 110 15.52 -8.36 -20.55
C THR A 110 16.34 -9.20 -19.58
N SER A 111 16.07 -10.51 -19.56
CA SER A 111 17.12 -11.54 -19.56
C SER A 111 17.05 -12.24 -20.91
#